data_AF-A0A3M0S5H8-F1
#
_entry.id   AF-A0A3M0S5H8-F1
#
_cell.length_a   1.000
_cell.length_b   1.000
_cell.length_c   1.000
_cell.angle_alpha   90.00
_cell.angle_beta   90.00
_cell.angle_gamma   90.00
#
_symmetry.space_group_name_H-M   'P 1'
#
loop_
_entity.id
_entity.type
_entity.pdbx_description
1 polymer ?
#
loop_
_entity_poly.entity_id
_entity_poly.type
_entity_poly.pdbx_seq_one_letter_code
_entity_poly.pdbx_strand_id
1 'polypeptide(L)'
;MLSKHKREILNFIQEEGSITIRQCAKIIYHGRKYGYDMSRKTLRSLYQDKAIARYRYNMTAETIYYINQRLGIHALKLLDVYAEFIDLGCTIETFKKKYRIYTNGKKYREIDALLELNYQEYFIPLIIEIDYSHMTSIQKLQEIYESNHFQQLYLEKLGEEIYPTVIIVRPVTTNSLVEDHVFSILYSDFELSNLAKVLNN
;
A
#
# COMPACT_ATOMS: atom_id res chain seq x y z
N MET A 1 -22.04 21.00 10.79
CA MET A 1 -22.06 20.06 9.66
C MET A 1 -20.62 19.60 9.40
N LEU A 2 -20.34 18.30 9.35
CA LEU A 2 -18.99 17.80 9.08
C LEU A 2 -18.63 18.05 7.61
N SER A 3 -17.50 18.72 7.31
CA SER A 3 -17.05 18.95 5.93
C SER A 3 -16.73 17.62 5.22
N LYS A 4 -16.90 17.55 3.89
CA LYS A 4 -16.62 16.36 3.05
C LYS A 4 -15.29 15.67 3.40
N HIS A 5 -14.18 16.40 3.39
CA HIS A 5 -12.85 15.83 3.72
C HIS A 5 -12.74 15.29 5.15
N LYS A 6 -13.44 15.88 6.14
CA LYS A 6 -13.45 15.34 7.51
C LYS A 6 -14.11 13.96 7.53
N ARG A 7 -15.19 13.78 6.76
CA ARG A 7 -15.87 12.48 6.62
C ARG A 7 -14.99 11.46 5.93
N GLU A 8 -14.33 11.85 4.83
CA GLU A 8 -13.38 10.98 4.11
C GLU A 8 -12.23 10.53 5.02
N ILE A 9 -11.64 11.43 5.80
CA ILE A 9 -10.61 11.08 6.79
C ILE A 9 -11.13 10.07 7.82
N LEU A 10 -12.32 10.31 8.38
CA LEU A 10 -12.88 9.42 9.40
C LEU A 10 -13.20 8.04 8.83
N ASN A 11 -13.80 7.99 7.64
CA ASN A 11 -14.09 6.74 6.95
C ASN A 11 -12.79 5.96 6.67
N PHE A 12 -11.77 6.63 6.13
CA PHE A 12 -10.48 6.01 5.87
C PHE A 12 -9.85 5.45 7.16
N ILE A 13 -9.84 6.21 8.26
CA ILE A 13 -9.29 5.72 9.53
C ILE A 13 -10.13 4.56 10.08
N GLN A 14 -11.44 4.55 9.86
CA GLN A 14 -12.31 3.46 10.29
C GLN A 14 -12.05 2.17 9.50
N GLU A 15 -11.79 2.28 8.19
CA GLU A 15 -11.51 1.15 7.30
C GLU A 15 -10.07 0.65 7.45
N GLU A 16 -9.10 1.57 7.42
CA GLU A 16 -7.67 1.23 7.36
C GLU A 16 -6.98 1.24 8.72
N GLY A 17 -7.64 1.77 9.75
CA GLY A 17 -7.22 1.77 11.16
C GLY A 17 -6.47 3.03 11.60
N SER A 18 -5.55 3.54 10.80
CA SER A 18 -4.79 4.77 11.11
C SER A 18 -4.39 5.53 9.85
N ILE A 19 -4.03 6.81 10.01
CA ILE A 19 -3.49 7.63 8.93
C ILE A 19 -2.41 8.59 9.44
N THR A 20 -1.43 8.90 8.60
CA THR A 20 -0.47 9.98 8.83
C THR A 20 -0.86 11.26 8.09
N ILE A 21 -0.12 12.35 8.33
CA ILE A 21 -0.36 13.61 7.62
C ILE A 21 0.03 13.46 6.15
N ARG A 22 1.17 12.80 5.87
CA ARG A 22 1.64 12.54 4.50
C ARG A 22 0.66 11.66 3.73
N GLN A 23 0.19 10.56 4.33
CA GLN A 23 -0.82 9.68 3.72
C GLN A 23 -2.12 10.45 3.43
N CYS A 24 -2.60 11.23 4.39
CA CYS A 24 -3.80 12.06 4.20
C CYS A 24 -3.64 13.07 3.06
N ALA A 25 -2.46 13.67 2.93
CA ALA A 25 -2.16 14.62 1.86
C ALA A 25 -2.21 13.97 0.48
N LYS A 26 -1.64 12.77 0.35
CA LYS A 26 -1.58 12.00 -0.89
C LYS A 26 -2.92 11.38 -1.27
N ILE A 27 -3.70 10.93 -0.30
CA ILE A 27 -4.97 10.21 -0.54
C ILE A 27 -6.13 11.20 -0.70
N ILE A 28 -6.33 12.09 0.26
CA ILE A 28 -7.56 12.88 0.40
C ILE A 28 -7.39 14.27 -0.20
N TYR A 29 -6.19 14.84 -0.11
CA TYR A 29 -5.85 16.14 -0.69
C TYR A 29 -4.94 16.02 -1.92
N HIS A 30 -5.02 14.88 -2.62
CA HIS A 30 -4.28 14.63 -3.85
C HIS A 30 -4.41 15.80 -4.85
N GLY A 31 -3.30 16.16 -5.50
CA GLY A 31 -3.24 17.23 -6.50
C GLY A 31 -3.47 18.66 -5.96
N ARG A 32 -3.63 18.84 -4.63
CA ARG A 32 -3.82 20.17 -4.03
C ARG A 32 -2.49 20.83 -3.72
N LYS A 33 -2.29 22.07 -4.18
CA LYS A 33 -1.09 22.91 -3.93
C LYS A 33 -0.63 22.95 -2.46
N TYR A 34 -1.56 22.91 -1.52
CA TYR A 34 -1.27 22.94 -0.06
C TYR A 34 -1.80 21.69 0.66
N GLY A 35 -1.84 20.54 -0.01
CA GLY A 35 -2.47 19.32 0.51
C GLY A 35 -1.93 18.88 1.87
N TYR A 36 -0.62 19.00 2.10
CA TYR A 36 0.00 18.69 3.40
C TYR A 36 -0.51 19.59 4.54
N ASP A 37 -0.50 20.91 4.33
CA ASP A 37 -0.97 21.87 5.36
C ASP A 37 -2.47 21.74 5.61
N MET A 38 -3.25 21.47 4.55
CA MET A 38 -4.69 21.19 4.66
C MET A 38 -4.92 19.92 5.49
N SER A 39 -4.21 18.84 5.19
CA SER A 39 -4.27 17.58 5.95
C SER A 39 -3.94 17.79 7.41
N ARG A 40 -2.83 18.50 7.71
CA ARG A 40 -2.40 18.82 9.08
C ARG A 40 -3.47 19.61 9.83
N LYS A 41 -4.05 20.64 9.21
CA LYS A 41 -5.10 21.48 9.83
C LYS A 41 -6.36 20.67 10.10
N THR A 42 -6.80 19.85 9.14
CA THR A 42 -8.03 19.06 9.27
C THR A 42 -7.89 17.96 10.32
N LEU A 43 -6.78 17.22 10.32
CA LEU A 43 -6.48 16.20 11.34
C LEU A 43 -6.34 16.82 12.74
N ARG A 44 -5.71 18.00 12.85
CA ARG A 44 -5.65 18.73 14.13
C ARG A 44 -7.04 19.12 14.63
N SER A 45 -7.91 19.61 13.75
CA SER A 45 -9.29 19.96 14.14
C SER A 45 -10.07 18.73 14.58
N LEU A 46 -10.02 17.61 13.85
CA LEU A 46 -10.67 16.36 14.25
C LEU A 46 -10.18 15.85 15.61
N TYR A 47 -8.88 15.98 15.88
CA TYR A 47 -8.31 15.65 17.19
C TYR A 47 -8.82 16.57 18.30
N GLN A 48 -8.87 17.89 18.06
CA GLN A 48 -9.42 18.87 19.01
C GLN A 48 -10.91 18.62 19.31
N ASP A 49 -11.65 18.18 18.29
CA ASP A 49 -13.06 17.79 18.38
C ASP A 49 -13.24 16.41 19.07
N LYS A 50 -12.15 15.75 19.50
CA LYS A 50 -12.11 14.39 20.09
C LYS A 50 -12.69 13.29 19.18
N ALA A 51 -12.76 13.54 17.87
CA ALA A 51 -13.22 12.55 16.89
C ALA A 51 -12.16 11.48 16.58
N ILE A 52 -10.87 11.81 16.78
CA ILE A 52 -9.73 10.90 16.60
C ILE A 52 -8.71 11.12 17.72
N ALA A 53 -7.95 10.09 18.03
CA ALA A 53 -6.75 10.15 18.85
C ALA A 53 -5.50 10.32 17.97
N ARG A 54 -4.37 10.65 18.60
CA ARG A 54 -3.07 10.73 17.93
C ARG A 54 -1.94 10.25 18.83
N TYR A 55 -0.87 9.74 18.23
CA TYR A 55 0.38 9.46 18.93
C TYR A 55 1.59 9.75 18.04
N ARG A 56 2.77 9.79 18.66
CA ARG A 56 4.08 9.74 18.00
C ARG A 56 4.92 8.67 18.68
N TYR A 57 5.75 7.96 17.91
CA TYR A 57 6.67 6.99 18.49
C TYR A 57 7.82 7.69 19.24
N ASN A 58 8.32 8.80 18.70
CA ASN A 58 9.30 9.68 19.32
C ASN A 58 9.07 11.13 18.84
N MET A 59 9.88 12.08 19.30
CA MET A 59 9.68 13.51 18.98
C MET A 59 9.82 13.85 17.49
N THR A 60 10.65 13.11 16.75
CA THR A 60 10.93 13.33 15.32
C THR A 60 10.03 12.50 14.40
N ALA A 61 9.36 11.48 14.94
CA ALA A 61 8.47 10.61 14.21
C ALA A 61 7.21 11.35 13.72
N GLU A 62 6.69 10.87 12.59
CA GLU A 62 5.43 11.33 12.06
C GLU A 62 4.29 11.09 13.06
N THR A 63 3.32 12.01 13.08
CA THR A 63 2.11 11.86 13.90
C THR A 63 1.14 10.92 13.23
N ILE A 64 0.68 9.93 13.98
CA ILE A 64 -0.26 8.92 13.51
C ILE A 64 -1.59 9.16 14.20
N TYR A 65 -2.66 9.25 13.42
CA TYR A 65 -4.01 9.53 13.85
C TYR A 65 -4.89 8.29 13.70
N TYR A 66 -5.76 8.02 14.66
CA TYR A 66 -6.56 6.80 14.72
C TYR A 66 -7.86 6.99 15.52
N ILE A 67 -8.84 6.10 15.32
CA ILE A 67 -10.05 6.04 16.18
C ILE A 67 -9.86 4.95 17.24
N ASN A 68 -9.83 3.69 16.80
CA ASN A 68 -9.75 2.53 17.70
C ASN A 68 -8.42 1.79 17.62
N GLN A 69 -7.80 1.76 16.44
CA GLN A 69 -6.65 0.90 16.16
C GLN A 69 -5.40 1.72 15.88
N ARG A 70 -4.34 1.47 16.65
CA ARG A 70 -3.01 2.00 16.39
C ARG A 70 -2.25 1.03 15.48
N LEU A 71 -1.97 1.43 14.24
CA LEU A 71 -1.16 0.61 13.34
C LEU A 71 0.31 0.59 13.75
N GLY A 72 0.94 -0.58 13.57
CA GLY A 72 2.39 -0.73 13.64
C GLY A 72 3.09 -0.21 12.37
N ILE A 73 4.42 -0.08 12.42
CA ILE A 73 5.22 0.46 11.31
C ILE A 73 5.04 -0.32 10.01
N HIS A 74 4.96 -1.66 10.07
CA HIS A 74 4.76 -2.52 8.91
C HIS A 74 3.43 -2.19 8.18
N ALA A 75 2.32 -2.14 8.92
CA ALA A 75 1.02 -1.80 8.35
C ALA A 75 0.95 -0.33 7.86
N LEU A 76 1.66 0.60 8.52
CA LEU A 76 1.77 1.99 8.05
C LEU A 76 2.55 2.07 6.74
N LYS A 77 3.58 1.25 6.56
CA LYS A 77 4.37 1.21 5.32
C LYS A 77 3.59 0.63 4.14
N LEU A 78 2.70 -0.33 4.38
CA LEU A 78 1.72 -0.74 3.36
C LEU A 78 0.81 0.41 2.94
N LEU A 79 0.37 1.25 3.89
CA LEU A 79 -0.42 2.45 3.57
C LEU A 79 0.39 3.54 2.87
N ASP A 80 1.69 3.62 3.09
CA ASP A 80 2.56 4.53 2.33
C ASP A 80 2.60 4.13 0.85
N VAL A 81 2.71 2.83 0.54
CA VAL A 81 2.64 2.31 -0.84
C VAL A 81 1.29 2.62 -1.49
N TYR A 82 0.19 2.34 -0.79
CA TYR A 82 -1.16 2.67 -1.24
C TYR A 82 -1.31 4.18 -1.54
N ALA A 83 -0.83 5.03 -0.62
CA ALA A 83 -0.90 6.48 -0.77
C ALA A 83 -0.05 6.98 -1.95
N GLU A 84 1.12 6.39 -2.18
CA GLU A 84 2.01 6.75 -3.29
C GLU A 84 1.35 6.48 -4.64
N PHE A 85 0.69 5.33 -4.82
CA PHE A 85 0.02 5.03 -6.08
C PHE A 85 -1.14 5.97 -6.37
N ILE A 86 -1.91 6.36 -5.34
CA ILE A 86 -2.92 7.42 -5.51
C ILE A 86 -2.25 8.74 -5.92
N ASP A 87 -1.11 9.08 -5.30
CA ASP A 87 -0.37 10.31 -5.63
C ASP A 87 0.25 10.29 -7.04
N LEU A 88 0.52 9.10 -7.57
CA LEU A 88 0.92 8.89 -8.96
C LEU A 88 -0.27 8.94 -9.93
N GLY A 89 -1.50 9.14 -9.46
CA GLY A 89 -2.71 9.24 -10.27
C GLY A 89 -3.40 7.91 -10.54
N CYS A 90 -3.10 6.86 -9.79
CA CYS A 90 -3.76 5.57 -9.92
C CYS A 90 -5.11 5.56 -9.20
N THR A 91 -6.05 4.77 -9.72
CA THR A 91 -7.29 4.41 -9.01
C THR A 91 -7.12 3.01 -8.42
N ILE A 92 -7.31 2.86 -7.11
CA ILE A 92 -7.16 1.55 -6.46
C ILE A 92 -8.48 0.79 -6.53
N GLU A 93 -8.48 -0.40 -7.13
CA GLU A 93 -9.64 -1.30 -7.16
C GLU A 93 -9.70 -2.17 -5.91
N THR A 94 -8.57 -2.80 -5.58
CA THR A 94 -8.46 -3.76 -4.48
C THR A 94 -7.22 -3.46 -3.67
N PHE A 95 -7.35 -3.39 -2.35
CA PHE A 95 -6.22 -3.39 -1.43
C PHE A 95 -6.49 -4.38 -0.29
N LYS A 96 -5.99 -5.60 -0.46
CA LYS A 96 -6.26 -6.71 0.47
C LYS A 96 -4.99 -7.09 1.22
N LYS A 97 -4.90 -6.63 2.47
CA LYS A 97 -3.80 -6.95 3.40
C LYS A 97 -3.87 -8.42 3.85
N LYS A 98 -2.70 -9.02 4.14
CA LYS A 98 -2.55 -10.41 4.60
C LYS A 98 -3.26 -11.40 3.67
N TYR A 99 -2.96 -11.28 2.37
CA TYR A 99 -3.61 -12.08 1.35
C TYR A 99 -3.03 -13.50 1.35
N ARG A 100 -3.88 -14.50 1.58
CA ARG A 100 -3.47 -15.91 1.64
C ARG A 100 -3.72 -16.61 0.31
N ILE A 101 -2.69 -17.31 -0.14
CA ILE A 101 -2.63 -18.06 -1.38
C ILE A 101 -2.38 -19.52 -1.00
N TYR A 102 -3.25 -20.43 -1.44
CA TYR A 102 -3.04 -21.86 -1.23
C TYR A 102 -2.12 -22.39 -2.32
N THR A 103 -0.98 -22.96 -1.94
CA THR A 103 -0.03 -23.53 -2.89
C THR A 103 -0.23 -25.05 -3.01
N ASN A 104 0.34 -25.62 -4.08
CA ASN A 104 0.29 -27.06 -4.37
C ASN A 104 0.99 -27.82 -3.23
N GLY A 105 0.19 -28.39 -2.30
CA GLY A 105 0.71 -29.08 -1.10
C GLY A 105 -0.01 -28.77 0.21
N LYS A 106 -1.15 -28.06 0.19
CA LYS A 106 -1.98 -27.71 1.38
C LYS A 106 -1.33 -26.77 2.40
N LYS A 107 -0.22 -26.13 2.05
CA LYS A 107 0.34 -24.99 2.81
C LYS A 107 -0.13 -23.70 2.13
N TYR A 108 -0.50 -22.69 2.92
CA TYR A 108 -0.73 -21.37 2.37
C TYR A 108 0.54 -20.52 2.49
N ARG A 109 0.74 -19.63 1.53
CA ARG A 109 1.65 -18.49 1.64
C ARG A 109 0.80 -17.24 1.86
N GLU A 110 1.24 -16.40 2.78
CA GLU A 110 0.60 -15.10 3.05
C GLU A 110 1.54 -14.01 2.55
N ILE A 111 1.04 -13.14 1.67
CA ILE A 111 1.71 -11.92 1.24
C ILE A 111 1.21 -10.74 2.07
N ASP A 112 2.02 -9.70 2.25
CA ASP A 112 1.65 -8.58 3.12
C ASP A 112 0.44 -7.82 2.56
N ALA A 113 0.37 -7.60 1.24
CA ALA A 113 -0.84 -7.15 0.56
C ALA A 113 -0.90 -7.55 -0.92
N LEU A 114 -2.11 -7.77 -1.41
CA LEU A 114 -2.45 -7.66 -2.82
C LEU A 114 -2.98 -6.25 -3.09
N LEU A 115 -2.42 -5.57 -4.08
CA LEU A 115 -2.87 -4.26 -4.54
C LEU A 115 -3.21 -4.35 -6.02
N GLU A 116 -4.45 -4.06 -6.38
CA GLU A 116 -4.90 -4.00 -7.77
C GLU A 116 -5.30 -2.56 -8.06
N LEU A 117 -4.75 -1.99 -9.13
CA LEU A 117 -4.99 -0.61 -9.50
C LEU A 117 -5.18 -0.45 -10.99
N ASN A 118 -5.84 0.65 -11.36
CA ASN A 118 -5.88 1.13 -12.73
C ASN A 118 -5.01 2.37 -12.84
N TYR A 119 -4.20 2.41 -13.89
CA TYR A 119 -3.49 3.59 -14.31
C TYR A 119 -3.76 3.82 -15.79
N GLN A 120 -4.39 4.97 -16.11
CA GLN A 120 -4.97 5.21 -17.43
C GLN A 120 -5.98 4.10 -17.79
N GLU A 121 -5.75 3.35 -18.87
CA GLU A 121 -6.62 2.25 -19.31
C GLU A 121 -6.06 0.86 -18.94
N TYR A 122 -4.99 0.80 -18.14
CA TYR A 122 -4.31 -0.45 -17.79
C TYR A 122 -4.62 -0.90 -16.37
N PHE A 123 -4.99 -2.18 -16.25
CA PHE A 123 -5.11 -2.89 -14.99
C PHE A 123 -3.74 -3.45 -14.58
N ILE A 124 -3.29 -3.13 -13.36
CA ILE A 124 -1.97 -3.49 -12.86
C ILE A 124 -2.12 -4.19 -11.50
N PRO A 125 -1.94 -5.51 -11.42
CA PRO A 125 -1.91 -6.23 -10.16
C PRO A 125 -0.50 -6.25 -9.57
N LEU A 126 -0.41 -6.05 -8.25
CA LEU A 126 0.84 -5.93 -7.50
C LEU A 126 0.80 -6.77 -6.22
N ILE A 127 1.89 -7.50 -5.97
CA ILE A 127 2.17 -8.11 -4.67
C ILE A 127 3.05 -7.15 -3.89
N ILE A 128 2.66 -6.79 -2.67
CA ILE A 128 3.46 -5.92 -1.79
C ILE A 128 4.00 -6.74 -0.62
N GLU A 129 5.29 -6.58 -0.34
CA GLU A 129 5.98 -7.09 0.85
C GLU A 129 6.78 -5.97 1.52
N ILE A 130 6.70 -5.87 2.85
CA ILE A 130 7.44 -4.90 3.65
C ILE A 130 8.50 -5.63 4.49
N ASP A 131 9.74 -5.56 4.05
CA ASP A 131 10.87 -6.15 4.77
C ASP A 131 11.38 -5.18 5.85
N TYR A 132 10.64 -5.09 6.95
CA TYR A 132 11.06 -4.33 8.13
C TYR A 132 11.83 -5.21 9.14
N SER A 133 11.21 -6.32 9.55
CA SER A 133 11.79 -7.24 10.55
C SER A 133 12.27 -8.56 9.95
N HIS A 134 11.68 -8.96 8.82
CA HIS A 134 11.94 -10.22 8.14
C HIS A 134 12.10 -9.94 6.66
N MET A 135 13.07 -10.58 6.02
CA MET A 135 13.27 -10.44 4.59
C MET A 135 12.33 -11.38 3.84
N THR A 136 11.74 -10.88 2.75
CA THR A 136 10.97 -11.68 1.82
C THR A 136 11.87 -12.73 1.18
N SER A 137 11.43 -13.98 1.25
CA SER A 137 12.11 -15.11 0.62
C SER A 137 11.72 -15.20 -0.85
N ILE A 138 12.72 -15.29 -1.74
CA ILE A 138 12.48 -15.55 -3.18
C ILE A 138 11.77 -16.89 -3.38
N GLN A 139 12.10 -17.90 -2.57
CA GLN A 139 11.42 -19.20 -2.61
C GLN A 139 9.92 -19.07 -2.32
N LYS A 140 9.51 -18.18 -1.41
CA LYS A 140 8.08 -17.90 -1.14
C LYS A 140 7.40 -17.38 -2.41
N LEU A 141 8.05 -16.49 -3.15
CA LEU A 141 7.51 -15.91 -4.39
C LEU A 141 7.47 -16.96 -5.52
N GLN A 142 8.49 -17.79 -5.65
CA GLN A 142 8.52 -18.91 -6.59
C GLN A 142 7.39 -19.91 -6.34
N GLU A 143 7.17 -20.32 -5.07
CA GLU A 143 6.07 -21.23 -4.72
C GLU A 143 4.69 -20.63 -5.02
N ILE A 144 4.54 -19.30 -4.93
CA ILE A 144 3.31 -18.60 -5.32
C ILE A 144 3.16 -18.63 -6.84
N TYR A 145 4.21 -18.32 -7.59
CA TYR A 145 4.22 -18.40 -9.05
C TYR A 145 3.86 -19.80 -9.57
N GLU A 146 4.52 -20.83 -9.04
CA GLU A 146 4.32 -22.24 -9.40
C GLU A 146 2.93 -22.78 -9.03
N SER A 147 2.22 -22.12 -8.11
CA SER A 147 0.84 -22.46 -7.77
C SER A 147 -0.17 -22.08 -8.86
N ASN A 148 0.24 -21.25 -9.83
CA ASN A 148 -0.63 -20.64 -10.85
C ASN A 148 -1.82 -19.84 -10.30
N HIS A 149 -1.83 -19.50 -9.00
CA HIS A 149 -2.95 -18.84 -8.34
C HIS A 149 -3.34 -17.53 -9.03
N PHE A 150 -2.37 -16.65 -9.29
CA PHE A 150 -2.66 -15.35 -9.89
C PHE A 150 -2.93 -15.44 -11.39
N GLN A 151 -2.21 -16.31 -12.09
CA GLN A 151 -2.41 -16.56 -13.51
C GLN A 151 -3.84 -17.04 -13.76
N GLN A 152 -4.35 -17.99 -12.96
CA GLN A 152 -5.74 -18.44 -13.03
C GLN A 152 -6.72 -17.35 -12.61
N LEU A 153 -6.45 -16.64 -11.51
CA LEU A 153 -7.31 -15.55 -11.03
C LEU A 153 -7.54 -14.49 -12.12
N TYR A 154 -6.48 -14.07 -12.81
CA TYR A 154 -6.58 -13.05 -13.84
C TYR A 154 -7.02 -13.59 -15.19
N LEU A 155 -6.76 -14.87 -15.50
CA LEU A 155 -7.35 -15.52 -16.66
C LEU A 155 -8.87 -15.55 -16.54
N GLU A 156 -9.40 -15.85 -15.36
CA GLU A 156 -10.85 -15.83 -15.10
C GLU A 156 -11.43 -14.40 -15.04
N LYS A 157 -10.72 -13.45 -14.42
CA LYS A 157 -11.18 -12.06 -14.26
C LYS A 157 -11.12 -11.26 -15.56
N LEU A 158 -10.09 -11.47 -16.37
CA LEU A 158 -9.70 -10.58 -17.48
C LEU A 158 -9.50 -11.32 -18.82
N GLY A 159 -9.43 -12.65 -18.82
CA GLY A 159 -9.14 -13.43 -20.03
C GLY A 159 -7.65 -13.56 -20.35
N GLU A 160 -6.76 -13.13 -19.45
CA GLU A 160 -5.31 -13.13 -19.64
C GLU A 160 -4.57 -13.70 -18.43
N GLU A 161 -3.57 -14.55 -18.67
CA GLU A 161 -2.70 -15.05 -17.61
C GLU A 161 -1.72 -13.95 -17.18
N ILE A 162 -1.94 -13.40 -15.99
CA ILE A 162 -1.09 -12.34 -15.43
C ILE A 162 -0.48 -12.82 -14.12
N TYR A 163 0.81 -12.57 -13.94
CA TYR A 163 1.45 -12.65 -12.62
C TYR A 163 1.79 -11.24 -12.13
N PRO A 164 1.36 -10.86 -10.90
CA PRO A 164 1.62 -9.53 -10.36
C PRO A 164 3.10 -9.18 -10.32
N THR A 165 3.44 -7.92 -10.60
CA THR A 165 4.78 -7.42 -10.27
C THR A 165 4.91 -7.38 -8.74
N VAL A 166 6.03 -7.90 -8.22
CA VAL A 166 6.30 -7.91 -6.78
C VAL A 166 7.02 -6.63 -6.40
N ILE A 167 6.53 -5.91 -5.38
CA ILE A 167 7.21 -4.76 -4.79
C ILE A 167 7.68 -5.16 -3.40
N ILE A 168 8.99 -5.11 -3.18
CA ILE A 168 9.62 -5.36 -1.88
C ILE A 168 10.16 -4.05 -1.33
N VAL A 169 9.56 -3.59 -0.24
CA VAL A 169 9.88 -2.31 0.40
C VAL A 169 10.76 -2.53 1.63
N ARG A 170 11.92 -1.87 1.70
CA ARG A 170 12.91 -2.03 2.78
C ARG A 170 13.38 -0.69 3.35
N PRO A 171 13.88 -0.61 4.59
CA PRO A 171 14.41 0.64 5.14
C PRO A 171 15.54 1.24 4.29
N VAL A 172 16.47 0.39 3.83
CA VAL A 172 17.62 0.79 3.00
C VAL A 172 17.82 -0.30 1.94
N THR A 173 17.72 0.08 0.66
CA THR A 173 18.00 -0.78 -0.47
C THR A 173 18.33 0.08 -1.69
N THR A 174 19.00 -0.50 -2.69
CA THR A 174 19.08 0.12 -4.01
C THR A 174 17.74 -0.02 -4.71
N ASN A 175 17.23 1.09 -5.23
CA ASN A 175 15.96 1.15 -5.95
C ASN A 175 16.12 0.57 -7.37
N SER A 176 15.72 -0.69 -7.57
CA SER A 176 15.93 -1.42 -8.82
C SER A 176 14.73 -2.28 -9.19
N LEU A 177 14.41 -2.33 -10.49
CA LEU A 177 13.52 -3.34 -11.06
C LEU A 177 14.42 -4.48 -11.55
N VAL A 178 14.17 -5.69 -11.05
CA VAL A 178 14.88 -6.90 -11.42
C VAL A 178 13.88 -7.83 -12.07
N GLU A 179 14.15 -8.23 -13.31
CA GLU A 179 13.41 -9.30 -13.98
C GLU A 179 14.02 -10.62 -13.53
N ASP A 180 13.28 -11.40 -12.74
CA ASP A 180 13.56 -12.84 -12.59
C ASP A 180 13.12 -13.54 -13.89
N HIS A 181 13.60 -14.75 -14.13
CA HIS A 181 13.24 -15.54 -15.31
C HIS A 181 11.73 -15.80 -15.45
N VAL A 182 10.97 -15.63 -14.36
CA VAL A 182 9.53 -15.95 -14.29
C VAL A 182 8.63 -14.80 -13.82
N PHE A 183 9.16 -13.79 -13.12
CA PHE A 183 8.39 -12.63 -12.67
C PHE A 183 9.30 -11.43 -12.34
N SER A 184 8.73 -10.23 -12.27
CA SER A 184 9.46 -9.00 -12.00
C SER A 184 9.38 -8.60 -10.52
N ILE A 185 10.49 -8.14 -9.96
CA ILE A 185 10.60 -7.62 -8.58
C ILE A 185 11.11 -6.17 -8.60
N LEU A 186 10.32 -5.23 -8.09
CA LEU A 186 10.75 -3.89 -7.76
C LEU A 186 11.21 -3.82 -6.30
N TYR A 187 12.50 -3.60 -6.08
CA TYR A 187 13.01 -3.22 -4.78
C TYR A 187 12.87 -1.71 -4.58
N SER A 188 12.30 -1.30 -3.44
CA SER A 188 12.07 0.09 -3.10
C SER A 188 12.49 0.38 -1.66
N ASP A 189 13.10 1.53 -1.41
CA ASP A 189 13.33 2.03 -0.06
C ASP A 189 12.05 2.61 0.56
N PHE A 190 12.11 3.04 1.83
CA PHE A 190 10.96 3.62 2.52
C PHE A 190 10.54 5.01 2.02
N GLU A 191 11.29 5.61 1.09
CA GLU A 191 10.93 6.86 0.42
C GLU A 191 10.14 6.61 -0.88
N LEU A 192 10.09 5.36 -1.37
CA LEU A 192 9.18 4.91 -2.44
C LEU A 192 9.36 5.64 -3.78
N SER A 193 10.51 6.30 -3.97
CA SER A 193 10.78 7.20 -5.11
C SER A 193 10.72 6.55 -6.50
N ASN A 194 10.75 5.21 -6.56
CA ASN A 194 10.77 4.44 -7.80
C ASN A 194 9.47 3.67 -8.09
N LEU A 195 8.39 3.86 -7.32
CA LEU A 195 7.15 3.11 -7.56
C LEU A 195 6.54 3.37 -8.95
N ALA A 196 6.73 4.57 -9.52
CA ALA A 196 6.28 4.86 -10.88
C ALA A 196 6.84 3.91 -11.95
N LYS A 197 7.93 3.19 -11.67
CA LYS A 197 8.50 2.20 -12.61
C LYS A 197 7.56 1.05 -12.91
N VAL A 198 6.65 0.66 -12.00
CA VAL A 198 5.68 -0.42 -12.28
C VAL A 198 4.46 0.03 -13.08
N LEU A 199 4.33 1.33 -13.36
CA LEU A 199 3.21 1.88 -14.13
C LEU A 199 3.46 1.91 -15.64
N ASN A 200 4.70 1.65 -16.07
CA ASN A 200 5.12 1.71 -17.47
C ASN A 200 5.39 0.33 -18.09
N ASN A 201 5.02 -0.75 -17.38
CA ASN A 201 5.25 -2.13 -17.80
C ASN A 201 3.99 -2.72 -18.43
#